data_AF-A0A4Y9ZNQ3-F1
#
_entry.id   AF-A0A4Y9ZNQ3-F1
#
_cell.length_a   1.000
_cell.length_b   1.000
_cell.length_c   1.000
_cell.angle_alpha   90.00
_cell.angle_beta   90.00
_cell.angle_gamma   90.00
#
_symmetry.space_group_name_H-M   'P 1'
#
loop_
_entity.id
_entity.type
_entity.pdbx_description
1 polymer ?
#
loop_
_entity_poly.entity_id
_entity_poly.type
_entity_poly.pdbx_seq_one_letter_code
_entity_poly.pdbx_strand_id
1 'polypeptide(L)'
;MPQAFDKHISAFHSSGDFKEKELHSGKFFTEAKDFVFGRPATLVNAMNTFDFMNHELTHTSYAHRLPPTFIEQGRHWANYHEDGVFSDKDMGGTGNIARRTLLRSIISSLQARRLRWRSLATEMIEDDESLRGISDYASAIAIEPRRGSLPDNRDFLRFKFKNSTTEEEFRTLPCTCSTTRATSR
;
A
#
# COMPACT_ATOMS: atom_id res chain seq x y z
N MET A 1 13.77 -12.04 -13.56
CA MET A 1 12.73 -11.26 -12.84
C MET A 1 12.57 -11.72 -11.39
N PRO A 2 12.38 -13.03 -11.06
CA PRO A 2 12.28 -13.47 -9.66
C PRO A 2 13.52 -13.06 -8.84
N GLN A 3 14.70 -13.36 -9.38
CA GLN A 3 15.99 -13.14 -8.72
C GLN A 3 16.29 -11.68 -8.33
N ALA A 4 15.72 -10.67 -9.00
CA ALA A 4 15.95 -9.27 -8.65
C ALA A 4 15.07 -8.82 -7.48
N PHE A 5 13.81 -9.30 -7.45
CA PHE A 5 12.89 -9.04 -6.36
C PHE A 5 13.29 -9.83 -5.10
N ASP A 6 13.77 -11.06 -5.25
CA ASP A 6 14.30 -11.85 -4.14
C ASP A 6 15.49 -11.16 -3.46
N LYS A 7 16.36 -10.52 -4.26
CA LYS A 7 17.48 -9.71 -3.75
C LYS A 7 16.99 -8.46 -3.01
N HIS A 8 15.94 -7.80 -3.51
CA HIS A 8 15.31 -6.66 -2.84
C HIS A 8 14.77 -7.06 -1.46
N ILE A 9 14.01 -8.16 -1.39
CA ILE A 9 13.47 -8.69 -0.12
C ILE A 9 14.61 -9.04 0.84
N SER A 10 15.63 -9.73 0.36
CA SER A 10 16.79 -10.12 1.18
C SER A 10 17.55 -8.90 1.71
N ALA A 11 17.68 -7.85 0.89
CA ALA A 11 18.30 -6.59 1.31
C ALA A 11 17.45 -5.85 2.35
N PHE A 12 16.12 -5.84 2.19
CA PHE A 12 15.20 -5.28 3.17
C PHE A 12 15.30 -6.00 4.52
N HIS A 13 15.21 -7.33 4.54
CA HIS A 13 15.33 -8.12 5.78
C HIS A 13 16.72 -8.01 6.44
N SER A 14 17.76 -7.71 5.65
CA SER A 14 19.11 -7.51 6.17
C SER A 14 19.37 -6.09 6.68
N SER A 15 18.46 -5.14 6.42
CA SER A 15 18.61 -3.73 6.76
C SER A 15 18.66 -3.49 8.27
N GLY A 16 19.34 -2.41 8.68
CA GLY A 16 19.44 -2.04 10.10
C GLY A 16 18.07 -1.72 10.71
N ASP A 17 17.23 -0.99 9.96
CA ASP A 17 15.87 -0.65 10.38
C ASP A 17 15.01 -1.91 10.60
N PHE A 18 15.07 -2.88 9.68
CA PHE A 18 14.32 -4.14 9.85
C PHE A 18 14.73 -4.90 11.10
N LYS A 19 16.04 -4.99 11.38
CA LYS A 19 16.56 -5.67 12.58
C LYS A 19 16.15 -4.95 13.87
N GLU A 20 16.10 -3.62 13.86
CA GLU A 20 15.60 -2.84 14.99
C GLU A 20 14.11 -3.11 15.23
N LYS A 21 13.30 -3.11 14.16
CA LYS A 21 11.87 -3.45 14.25
C LYS A 21 11.64 -4.91 14.64
N GLU A 22 12.51 -5.83 14.24
CA GLU A 22 12.46 -7.24 14.65
C GLU A 22 12.65 -7.37 16.16
N LEU A 23 13.60 -6.63 16.74
CA LEU A 23 13.80 -6.58 18.19
C LEU A 23 12.59 -5.96 18.91
N HIS A 24 12.06 -4.84 18.40
CA HIS A 24 10.91 -4.14 19.00
C HIS A 24 9.62 -4.97 18.95
N SER A 25 9.40 -5.70 17.85
CA SER A 25 8.22 -6.55 17.64
C SER A 25 8.32 -7.92 18.33
N GLY A 26 9.49 -8.28 18.88
CA GLY A 26 9.74 -9.61 19.45
C GLY A 26 8.74 -10.02 20.55
N LYS A 27 8.30 -9.07 21.38
CA LYS A 27 7.26 -9.33 22.40
C LYS A 27 5.93 -9.71 21.75
N PHE A 28 5.46 -8.91 20.81
CA PHE A 28 4.22 -9.15 20.08
C PHE A 28 4.24 -10.52 19.40
N PHE A 29 5.30 -10.85 18.66
CA PHE A 29 5.41 -12.12 17.95
C PHE A 29 5.58 -13.33 18.87
N THR A 30 6.11 -13.13 20.08
CA THR A 30 6.15 -14.20 21.09
C THR A 30 4.76 -14.52 21.59
N GLU A 31 3.96 -13.51 21.92
CA GLU A 31 2.58 -13.65 22.36
C GLU A 31 1.67 -14.16 21.22
N ALA A 32 1.93 -13.75 19.97
CA ALA A 32 1.15 -14.16 18.81
C ALA A 32 1.19 -15.68 18.55
N LYS A 33 2.23 -16.39 19.02
CA LYS A 33 2.37 -17.85 18.83
C LYS A 33 1.20 -18.64 19.41
N ASP A 34 0.65 -18.18 20.53
CA ASP A 34 -0.49 -18.83 21.20
C ASP A 34 -1.78 -18.71 20.39
N PHE A 35 -1.82 -17.74 19.46
CA PHE A 35 -2.97 -17.41 18.64
C PHE A 35 -2.89 -18.04 17.25
N VAL A 36 -1.69 -18.21 16.67
CA VAL A 36 -1.52 -18.65 15.27
C VAL A 36 -1.30 -20.16 15.06
N PHE A 37 -1.61 -21.00 16.06
CA PHE A 37 -1.64 -22.47 15.97
C PHE A 37 -0.40 -23.11 15.32
N GLY A 38 0.80 -22.76 15.80
CA GLY A 38 2.06 -23.34 15.31
C GLY A 38 2.60 -22.74 14.00
N ARG A 39 1.95 -21.71 13.45
CA ARG A 39 2.51 -20.91 12.36
C ARG A 39 3.69 -20.07 12.86
N PRO A 40 4.69 -19.77 12.01
CA PRO A 40 5.80 -18.92 12.38
C PRO A 40 5.34 -17.48 12.60
N ALA A 41 5.28 -17.05 13.87
CA ALA A 41 5.05 -15.67 14.26
C ALA A 41 6.41 -14.95 14.31
N THR A 42 6.80 -14.33 13.21
CA THR A 42 8.02 -13.50 13.09
C THR A 42 7.72 -12.29 12.22
N LEU A 43 8.56 -11.25 12.29
CA LEU A 43 8.39 -10.04 11.48
C LEU A 43 8.41 -10.33 9.97
N VAL A 44 9.21 -11.31 9.53
CA VAL A 44 9.21 -11.78 8.14
C VAL A 44 7.85 -12.33 7.71
N ASN A 45 7.08 -12.91 8.64
CA ASN A 45 5.75 -13.48 8.43
C ASN A 45 4.63 -12.57 8.99
N ALA A 46 4.89 -11.27 9.14
CA ALA A 46 3.95 -10.34 9.75
C ALA A 46 2.59 -10.33 9.03
N MET A 47 2.60 -10.28 7.69
CA MET A 47 1.37 -10.34 6.88
C MET A 47 0.60 -11.64 7.14
N ASN A 48 1.26 -12.80 7.04
CA ASN A 48 0.62 -14.11 7.28
C ASN A 48 0.03 -14.24 8.69
N THR A 49 0.71 -13.67 9.68
CA THR A 49 0.26 -13.66 11.09
C THR A 49 -0.99 -12.78 11.22
N PHE A 50 -0.94 -11.56 10.70
CA PHE A 50 -2.05 -10.61 10.72
C PHE A 50 -3.27 -11.12 9.95
N ASP A 51 -3.09 -11.62 8.73
CA ASP A 51 -4.17 -12.14 7.89
C ASP A 51 -4.90 -13.28 8.58
N PHE A 52 -4.16 -14.24 9.16
CA PHE A 52 -4.77 -15.33 9.92
C PHE A 52 -5.59 -14.82 11.10
N MET A 53 -5.02 -13.95 11.94
CA MET A 53 -5.74 -13.44 13.12
C MET A 53 -6.95 -12.58 12.72
N ASN A 54 -6.85 -11.79 11.65
CA ASN A 54 -7.94 -10.95 11.15
C ASN A 54 -9.06 -11.78 10.51
N HIS A 55 -8.70 -12.83 9.77
CA HIS A 55 -9.65 -13.78 9.21
C HIS A 55 -10.42 -14.50 10.31
N GLU A 56 -9.72 -15.05 11.31
CA GLU A 56 -10.33 -15.73 12.46
C GLU A 56 -11.17 -14.77 13.31
N LEU A 57 -10.74 -13.51 13.47
CA LEU A 57 -11.52 -12.49 14.15
C LEU A 57 -12.85 -12.22 13.44
N THR A 58 -12.86 -12.21 12.11
CA THR A 58 -14.04 -11.87 11.29
C THR A 58 -15.04 -13.04 11.21
N HIS A 59 -14.56 -14.29 11.22
CA HIS A 59 -15.41 -15.46 10.95
C HIS A 59 -15.66 -16.37 12.16
N THR A 60 -14.85 -16.26 13.23
CA THR A 60 -14.85 -17.22 14.33
C THR A 60 -15.04 -16.52 15.69
N SER A 61 -15.23 -17.29 16.76
CA SER A 61 -15.29 -16.84 18.17
C SER A 61 -13.94 -16.30 18.71
N TYR A 62 -13.06 -15.84 17.84
CA TYR A 62 -11.69 -15.44 18.15
C TYR A 62 -11.65 -14.06 18.85
N ALA A 63 -12.68 -13.25 18.68
CA ALA A 63 -12.84 -11.92 19.27
C ALA A 63 -12.66 -11.90 20.80
N HIS A 64 -13.10 -12.94 21.51
CA HIS A 64 -13.03 -12.99 22.97
C HIS A 64 -11.66 -13.44 23.51
N ARG A 65 -10.77 -13.95 22.65
CA ARG A 65 -9.47 -14.53 23.05
C ARG A 65 -8.32 -13.54 22.86
N LEU A 66 -8.48 -12.57 21.96
CA LEU A 66 -7.43 -11.61 21.66
C LEU A 66 -7.38 -10.49 22.70
N PRO A 67 -6.17 -10.11 23.16
CA PRO A 67 -6.00 -8.90 23.95
C PRO A 67 -6.54 -7.67 23.19
N PRO A 68 -7.03 -6.64 23.91
CA PRO A 68 -7.38 -5.37 23.27
C PRO A 68 -6.15 -4.79 22.54
N THR A 69 -6.36 -4.18 21.38
CA THR A 69 -5.32 -3.62 20.47
C THR A 69 -4.41 -4.63 19.76
N PHE A 70 -4.53 -5.94 20.03
CA PHE A 70 -3.59 -6.93 19.47
C PHE A 70 -3.65 -7.01 17.94
N ILE A 71 -4.85 -6.88 17.35
CA ILE A 71 -5.02 -6.80 15.89
C ILE A 71 -4.45 -5.53 15.28
N GLU A 72 -4.56 -4.40 15.97
CA GLU A 72 -4.00 -3.13 15.51
C GLU A 72 -2.48 -3.20 15.47
N GLN A 73 -1.86 -3.82 16.48
CA GLN A 73 -0.42 -4.11 16.50
C GLN A 73 -0.02 -5.05 15.36
N GLY A 74 -0.80 -6.12 15.13
CA GLY A 74 -0.61 -7.02 14.00
C GLY A 74 -0.66 -6.28 12.66
N ARG A 75 -1.65 -5.41 12.49
CA ARG A 75 -1.81 -4.57 11.29
C ARG A 75 -0.63 -3.63 11.11
N HIS A 76 -0.14 -3.02 12.19
CA HIS A 76 1.03 -2.14 12.15
C HIS A 76 2.26 -2.87 11.60
N TRP A 77 2.57 -4.07 12.13
CA TRP A 77 3.72 -4.86 11.68
C TRP A 77 3.56 -5.38 10.26
N ALA A 78 2.34 -5.77 9.88
CA ALA A 78 2.03 -6.19 8.51
C ALA A 78 2.17 -5.03 7.51
N ASN A 79 1.65 -3.84 7.85
CA ASN A 79 1.80 -2.63 7.02
C ASN A 79 3.27 -2.25 6.84
N TYR A 80 4.08 -2.28 7.91
CA TYR A 80 5.51 -2.00 7.84
C TYR A 80 6.24 -2.97 6.90
N HIS A 81 5.97 -4.28 7.04
CA HIS A 81 6.62 -5.29 6.21
C HIS A 81 6.19 -5.19 4.74
N GLU A 82 4.89 -5.08 4.46
CA GLU A 82 4.36 -4.96 3.09
C GLU A 82 4.85 -3.69 2.39
N ASP A 83 4.92 -2.56 3.11
CA ASP A 83 5.48 -1.33 2.57
C ASP A 83 6.98 -1.50 2.24
N GLY A 84 7.78 -2.13 3.10
CA GLY A 84 9.19 -2.38 2.79
C GLY A 84 9.43 -3.36 1.62
N VAL A 85 8.53 -4.32 1.43
CA VAL A 85 8.62 -5.32 0.35
C VAL A 85 8.17 -4.73 -0.99
N PHE A 86 7.07 -3.97 -1.03
CA PHE A 86 6.42 -3.50 -2.25
C PHE A 86 6.59 -2.00 -2.54
N SER A 87 7.40 -1.30 -1.74
CA SER A 87 7.81 0.08 -2.01
C SER A 87 9.33 0.18 -2.17
N ASP A 88 9.74 1.15 -2.96
CA ASP A 88 11.13 1.54 -3.14
C ASP A 88 11.19 3.07 -3.27
N LYS A 89 12.29 3.68 -2.79
CA LYS A 89 12.51 5.13 -2.89
C LYS A 89 12.63 5.54 -4.35
N ASP A 90 13.28 4.71 -5.16
CA ASP A 90 13.39 4.94 -6.58
C ASP A 90 12.13 4.48 -7.30
N MET A 91 11.49 5.38 -8.06
CA MET A 91 10.34 5.03 -8.90
C MET A 91 10.64 3.90 -9.90
N GLY A 92 11.89 3.80 -10.34
CA GLY A 92 12.39 2.74 -11.21
C GLY A 92 12.81 1.47 -10.48
N GLY A 93 12.76 1.47 -9.15
CA GLY A 93 13.20 0.42 -8.26
C GLY A 93 12.42 -0.88 -8.38
N THR A 94 12.98 -1.94 -7.80
CA THR A 94 12.46 -3.30 -7.94
C THR A 94 11.26 -3.53 -7.01
N GLY A 95 11.23 -2.90 -5.83
CA GLY A 95 10.06 -2.95 -4.93
C GLY A 95 8.79 -2.42 -5.60
N ASN A 96 8.92 -1.39 -6.46
CA ASN A 96 7.80 -0.77 -7.18
C ASN A 96 7.30 -1.57 -8.41
N ILE A 97 7.81 -2.78 -8.68
CA ILE A 97 7.54 -3.50 -9.93
C ILE A 97 6.07 -3.89 -10.11
N ALA A 98 5.40 -4.31 -9.04
CA ALA A 98 3.99 -4.70 -9.07
C ALA A 98 3.12 -3.50 -9.47
N ARG A 99 3.31 -2.37 -8.77
CA ARG A 99 2.63 -1.10 -9.06
C ARG A 99 2.89 -0.61 -10.48
N ARG A 100 4.14 -0.66 -10.94
CA ARG A 100 4.50 -0.24 -12.31
C ARG A 100 3.84 -1.12 -13.38
N THR A 101 3.64 -2.40 -13.09
CA THR A 101 3.01 -3.34 -14.01
C THR A 101 1.51 -3.10 -14.09
N LEU A 102 0.83 -2.97 -12.94
CA LEU A 102 -0.59 -2.64 -12.87
C LEU A 102 -0.89 -1.29 -13.53
N LEU A 103 -0.13 -0.25 -13.17
CA LEU A 103 -0.33 1.10 -13.68
C LEU A 103 -0.11 1.15 -15.19
N ARG A 104 0.87 0.40 -15.73
CA ARG A 104 1.05 0.30 -17.19
C ARG A 104 -0.20 -0.22 -17.89
N SER A 105 -0.83 -1.28 -17.36
CA SER A 105 -2.07 -1.83 -17.93
C SER A 105 -3.22 -0.82 -17.91
N ILE A 106 -3.42 -0.16 -16.75
CA ILE A 106 -4.43 0.89 -16.57
C ILE A 106 -4.19 2.06 -17.53
N ILE A 107 -2.95 2.50 -17.70
CA ILE A 107 -2.63 3.57 -18.64
C ILE A 107 -2.91 3.14 -20.07
N SER A 108 -2.52 1.92 -20.45
CA SER A 108 -2.80 1.41 -21.79
C SER A 108 -4.30 1.34 -22.08
N SER A 109 -5.14 1.05 -21.09
CA SER A 109 -6.60 1.10 -21.26
C SER A 109 -7.16 2.54 -21.34
N LEU A 110 -6.52 3.50 -20.67
CA LEU A 110 -6.89 4.93 -20.73
C LEU A 110 -6.35 5.65 -21.98
N GLN A 111 -5.32 5.12 -22.64
CA GLN A 111 -4.59 5.75 -23.77
C GLN A 111 -5.37 5.85 -25.09
N ALA A 112 -6.69 5.60 -25.10
CA ALA A 112 -7.56 6.07 -26.18
C ALA A 112 -7.69 7.62 -26.23
N ARG A 113 -7.18 8.36 -25.24
CA ARG A 113 -7.17 9.84 -25.27
C ARG A 113 -5.91 10.41 -24.61
N ARG A 114 -5.41 11.49 -25.21
CA ARG A 114 -4.08 12.13 -25.11
C ARG A 114 -3.74 12.69 -23.72
N LEU A 115 -3.67 11.85 -22.70
CA LEU A 115 -3.31 12.23 -21.32
C LEU A 115 -1.78 12.24 -21.13
N ARG A 116 -1.23 13.39 -20.72
CA ARG A 116 0.21 13.57 -20.45
C ARG A 116 0.43 13.47 -18.94
N TRP A 117 0.92 12.33 -18.45
CA TRP A 117 1.17 12.11 -17.03
C TRP A 117 2.67 12.08 -16.72
N ARG A 118 3.06 12.68 -15.59
CA ARG A 118 4.32 12.47 -14.88
C ARG A 118 3.95 12.13 -13.43
N SER A 119 4.65 11.13 -12.87
CA SER A 119 4.64 10.68 -11.45
C SER A 119 3.32 10.77 -10.69
N LEU A 120 2.58 9.65 -10.55
CA LEU A 120 1.31 9.63 -9.79
C LEU A 120 1.37 8.82 -8.50
N ALA A 121 2.01 7.65 -8.50
CA ALA A 121 1.72 6.69 -7.43
C ALA A 121 2.62 6.80 -6.17
N THR A 122 3.79 7.42 -6.24
CA THR A 122 4.64 7.64 -5.05
C THR A 122 4.27 8.95 -4.35
N GLU A 123 4.07 10.02 -5.13
CA GLU A 123 3.67 11.35 -4.63
C GLU A 123 2.28 11.32 -3.96
N MET A 124 1.33 10.51 -4.44
CA MET A 124 0.00 10.40 -3.79
C MET A 124 0.05 9.82 -2.38
N ILE A 125 1.03 8.97 -2.05
CA ILE A 125 1.20 8.44 -0.67
C ILE A 125 1.81 9.53 0.23
N GLU A 126 2.67 10.39 -0.32
CA GLU A 126 3.23 11.53 0.42
C GLU A 126 2.14 12.57 0.75
N ASP A 127 1.21 12.80 -0.17
CA ASP A 127 0.07 13.70 0.03
C ASP A 127 -1.01 13.09 0.95
N ASP A 128 -1.03 11.77 1.13
CA ASP A 128 -2.05 11.06 1.90
C ASP A 128 -1.55 9.75 2.52
N GLU A 129 -1.16 9.82 3.79
CA GLU A 129 -0.61 8.70 4.56
C GLU A 129 -1.61 7.54 4.73
N SER A 130 -2.92 7.77 4.61
CA SER A 130 -3.92 6.69 4.72
C SER A 130 -3.86 5.70 3.56
N LEU A 131 -3.17 6.04 2.47
CA LEU A 131 -2.88 5.13 1.36
C LEU A 131 -1.70 4.18 1.65
N ARG A 132 -1.01 4.36 2.79
CA ARG A 132 0.13 3.55 3.17
C ARG A 132 -0.32 2.28 3.90
N GLY A 133 0.15 1.13 3.40
CA GLY A 133 -0.11 -0.18 4.00
C GLY A 133 -1.27 -0.94 3.35
N ILE A 134 -1.80 -1.92 4.09
CA ILE A 134 -2.79 -2.86 3.60
C ILE A 134 -4.17 -2.19 3.57
N SER A 135 -4.77 -2.18 2.38
CA SER A 135 -6.13 -1.69 2.17
C SER A 135 -7.16 -2.61 2.84
N ASP A 136 -8.22 -2.03 3.38
CA ASP A 136 -9.29 -2.79 4.03
C ASP A 136 -10.12 -3.58 3.00
N TYR A 137 -10.85 -4.59 3.47
CA TYR A 137 -11.74 -5.38 2.62
C TYR A 137 -12.75 -4.49 1.91
N ALA A 138 -13.00 -4.79 0.63
CA ALA A 138 -13.84 -3.99 -0.27
C ALA A 138 -13.35 -2.54 -0.48
N SER A 139 -12.06 -2.29 -0.31
CA SER A 139 -11.43 -1.07 -0.82
C SER A 139 -11.49 -1.00 -2.34
N ALA A 140 -11.59 0.21 -2.87
CA ALA A 140 -11.69 0.45 -4.31
C ALA A 140 -10.98 1.75 -4.70
N ILE A 141 -10.28 1.71 -5.83
CA ILE A 141 -9.75 2.89 -6.50
C ILE A 141 -10.56 3.15 -7.78
N ALA A 142 -11.02 4.39 -7.95
CA ALA A 142 -11.70 4.85 -9.16
C ALA A 142 -10.85 5.89 -9.87
N ILE A 143 -10.62 5.68 -11.16
CA ILE A 143 -9.82 6.56 -12.02
C ILE A 143 -10.75 7.11 -13.08
N GLU A 144 -11.07 8.40 -12.97
CA GLU A 144 -12.06 9.06 -13.81
C GLU A 144 -11.38 10.02 -14.79
N PRO A 145 -11.49 9.82 -16.12
CA PRO A 145 -11.11 10.83 -17.08
C PRO A 145 -12.11 11.99 -17.04
N ARG A 146 -11.60 13.22 -16.93
CA ARG A 146 -12.38 14.45 -16.89
C ARG A 146 -11.84 15.41 -17.94
N ARG A 147 -12.73 16.24 -18.48
CA ARG A 147 -12.39 17.32 -19.39
C ARG A 147 -12.73 18.65 -18.71
N GLY A 148 -11.78 19.57 -18.72
CA GLY A 148 -11.99 20.91 -18.21
C GLY A 148 -13.07 21.64 -19.01
N SER A 149 -13.83 22.49 -18.31
CA SER A 149 -14.81 23.36 -18.96
C SER A 149 -14.09 24.52 -19.66
N LEU A 150 -14.67 25.02 -20.75
CA LEU A 150 -14.13 26.16 -21.48
C LEU A 150 -13.86 27.34 -20.53
N PRO A 151 -12.75 28.09 -20.70
CA PRO A 151 -11.79 28.03 -21.82
C PRO A 151 -10.67 26.97 -21.67
N ASP A 152 -10.61 26.27 -20.54
CA ASP A 152 -9.53 25.35 -20.20
C ASP A 152 -9.86 23.91 -20.65
N ASN A 153 -9.68 23.62 -21.95
CA ASN A 153 -9.97 22.31 -22.57
C ASN A 153 -8.96 21.20 -22.20
N ARG A 154 -8.31 21.27 -21.05
CA ARG A 154 -7.35 20.24 -20.61
C ARG A 154 -8.11 18.98 -20.17
N ASP A 155 -7.67 17.84 -20.68
CA ASP A 155 -8.10 16.52 -20.18
C ASP A 155 -7.23 16.19 -18.95
N PHE A 156 -7.86 15.78 -17.85
CA PHE A 156 -7.17 15.41 -16.60
C PHE A 156 -7.78 14.13 -15.99
N LEU A 157 -7.01 13.44 -15.15
CA LEU A 157 -7.49 12.30 -14.39
C LEU A 157 -7.86 12.73 -12.98
N ARG A 158 -8.99 12.24 -12.49
CA ARG A 158 -9.38 12.34 -11.09
C ARG A 158 -9.27 10.97 -10.46
N PHE A 159 -8.46 10.89 -9.40
CA PHE A 159 -8.31 9.68 -8.59
C PHE A 159 -9.22 9.77 -7.38
N LYS A 160 -9.89 8.68 -7.09
CA LYS A 160 -10.76 8.53 -5.94
C LYS A 160 -10.48 7.22 -5.25
N PHE A 161 -10.57 7.21 -3.94
CA PHE A 161 -10.35 6.04 -3.12
C PHE A 161 -11.50 5.85 -2.14
N LYS A 162 -11.79 4.60 -1.83
CA LYS A 162 -12.73 4.19 -0.81
C LYS A 162 -12.08 3.03 -0.07
N ASN A 163 -11.91 3.17 1.24
CA ASN A 163 -11.23 2.19 2.08
C ASN A 163 -12.23 1.55 3.04
N SER A 164 -12.79 0.40 2.66
CA SER A 164 -13.88 -0.32 3.35
C SER A 164 -15.31 0.06 2.91
N THR A 165 -16.25 -0.86 3.19
CA THR A 165 -17.69 -0.63 3.12
C THR A 165 -18.21 0.34 4.17
N THR A 166 -17.43 0.61 5.24
CA THR A 166 -17.78 1.59 6.28
C THR A 166 -17.68 3.03 5.80
N GLU A 167 -16.90 3.28 4.74
CA GLU A 167 -16.92 4.57 4.05
C GLU A 167 -18.11 4.58 3.08
N GLU A 168 -19.04 5.53 3.23
CA GLU A 168 -20.20 5.60 2.35
C GLU A 168 -19.79 6.01 0.92
N GLU A 169 -18.94 7.03 0.81
CA GLU A 169 -18.57 7.66 -0.46
C GLU A 169 -17.08 7.55 -0.79
N PHE A 170 -16.78 7.68 -2.08
CA PHE A 170 -15.41 7.82 -2.56
C PHE A 170 -14.84 9.21 -2.24
N ARG A 171 -13.71 9.26 -1.55
CA ARG A 171 -12.95 10.51 -1.34
C ARG A 171 -12.03 10.78 -2.52
N THR A 172 -11.90 12.05 -2.91
CA THR A 172 -10.98 12.46 -3.99
C THR A 172 -9.57 12.54 -3.44
N LEU A 173 -8.63 11.87 -4.09
CA LEU A 173 -7.23 11.95 -3.72
C LEU A 173 -6.62 13.22 -4.30
N PRO A 174 -5.90 14.02 -3.49
CA PRO A 174 -5.12 15.12 -4.02
C PRO A 174 -4.05 14.54 -4.96
N CYS A 175 -4.01 15.06 -6.18
CA CYS A 175 -2.89 14.82 -7.09
C CYS A 175 -2.34 16.19 -7.46
N THR A 176 -1.28 16.62 -6.78
CA THR A 176 -0.56 17.82 -7.18
C THR A 176 0.28 17.52 -8.41
N CYS A 177 -0.33 17.61 -9.61
CA CYS A 177 0.46 17.65 -10.83
C CYS A 177 1.23 18.97 -10.85
N SER A 178 2.44 19.00 -10.27
CA SER A 178 3.31 20.16 -10.32
C SER A 178 3.57 20.50 -11.79
N THR A 179 2.87 21.54 -12.26
CA THR A 179 3.15 22.09 -13.59
C THR A 179 4.37 22.98 -13.39
N THR A 180 5.56 22.38 -13.34
CA THR A 180 6.78 23.18 -13.53
C THR A 180 6.65 23.78 -14.92
N ARG A 181 6.23 25.05 -14.98
CA ARG A 181 6.37 25.89 -16.15
C ARG A 181 7.84 25.79 -16.52
N ALA A 182 8.15 25.15 -17.64
CA ALA A 182 9.38 25.43 -18.34
C ALA A 182 9.31 26.91 -18.72
N THR A 183 9.84 27.78 -17.86
CA THR A 183 10.19 29.15 -18.22
C THR A 183 11.33 29.04 -19.21
N SER A 184 10.98 28.99 -20.49
CA SER A 184 11.90 29.38 -21.54
C SER A 184 12.06 30.90 -21.47
N ARG A 185 13.20 31.36 -20.95
CA ARG A 185 13.89 32.59 -21.36
C ARG A 185 15.31 32.57 -20.82
#